data_AF-A0A8B6C256-F1
#
_entry.id   AF-A0A8B6C256-F1
#
_cell.length_a   1.000
_cell.length_b   1.000
_cell.length_c   1.000
_cell.angle_alpha   90.00
_cell.angle_beta   90.00
_cell.angle_gamma   90.00
#
_symmetry.space_group_name_H-M   'P 1'
#
loop_
_entity.id
_entity.type
_entity.pdbx_description
1 polymer ?
#
loop_
_entity_poly.entity_id
_entity_poly.type
_entity_poly.pdbx_seq_one_letter_code
_entity_poly.pdbx_strand_id
1 'polypeptide(L)'
;MADIIYIRENDQAVPVPIISPKVQRLRELFRGRFAYEEAERLINHHQGDLQATVNFVLTADLPTIRNISRSDDEGWQIVRNNRAWRELAQQGQLTHEERQYACGPCDNVWWRKVPARKRVSKCKRCNVRYDAIPRHREWGWAEFACNNINCGHVFRGFGQMENTWSPCFRCRTPCLPVKIFPRKKRSDIERTQRRARDDHSCFSHNCFRRATGPQLGGICVHPKSLRRGERAVFPSHSHNSTGSTIDTFLTQDDLFSRMSDFGPDVSDIDEDDGDDSN
;
A
#
# COMPACT_ATOMS: atom_id res chain seq x y z
N MET A 1 13.09 -30.13 -4.39
CA MET A 1 12.49 -30.52 -3.10
C MET A 1 11.87 -29.26 -2.53
N ALA A 2 10.54 -29.22 -2.39
CA ALA A 2 9.84 -28.05 -1.86
C ALA A 2 9.92 -28.09 -0.33
N ASP A 3 10.46 -27.04 0.28
CA ASP A 3 10.45 -26.89 1.73
C ASP A 3 9.02 -26.56 2.20
N ILE A 4 8.49 -27.38 3.10
CA ILE A 4 7.14 -27.25 3.67
C ILE A 4 7.29 -26.91 5.15
N ILE A 5 6.55 -25.90 5.62
CA ILE A 5 6.42 -25.59 7.06
C ILE A 5 4.99 -25.93 7.48
N TYR A 6 4.88 -26.66 8.59
CA TYR A 6 3.59 -27.01 9.21
C TYR A 6 3.23 -25.98 10.28
N ILE A 7 2.00 -25.46 10.25
CA ILE A 7 1.42 -24.63 11.32
C ILE A 7 0.34 -25.46 12.00
N ARG A 8 0.32 -25.49 13.33
CA ARG A 8 -0.70 -26.21 14.12
C ARG A 8 -1.88 -25.28 14.41
N GLU A 9 -2.98 -25.47 13.68
CA GLU A 9 -4.32 -25.06 14.12
C GLU A 9 -5.21 -26.32 14.08
N ASN A 10 -5.77 -26.71 15.23
CA ASN A 10 -6.71 -27.83 15.39
C ASN A 10 -6.26 -29.20 14.85
N ASP A 11 -5.11 -29.73 15.33
CA ASP A 11 -4.62 -31.11 15.14
C ASP A 11 -4.59 -31.66 13.68
N GLN A 12 -4.74 -30.79 12.68
CA GLN A 12 -4.47 -31.11 11.28
C GLN A 12 -3.36 -30.18 10.77
N ALA A 13 -2.18 -30.75 10.58
CA ALA A 13 -1.05 -30.05 10.00
C ALA A 13 -1.32 -29.82 8.50
N VAL A 14 -1.89 -28.68 8.14
CA VAL A 14 -2.08 -28.31 6.74
C VAL A 14 -0.75 -27.78 6.19
N PRO A 15 -0.19 -28.38 5.14
CA PRO A 15 1.03 -27.86 4.52
C PRO A 15 0.74 -26.51 3.87
N VAL A 16 1.38 -25.45 4.36
CA VAL A 16 1.35 -24.14 3.70
C VAL A 16 2.56 -24.07 2.76
N PRO A 17 2.36 -23.99 1.43
CA PRO A 17 3.48 -23.90 0.51
C PRO A 17 4.25 -22.61 0.76
N ILE A 18 5.58 -22.71 0.90
CA ILE A 18 6.46 -21.53 0.91
C ILE A 18 6.38 -20.93 -0.49
N ILE A 19 5.59 -19.87 -0.64
CA ILE A 19 5.43 -19.18 -1.92
C ILE A 19 6.76 -18.55 -2.30
N SER A 20 7.36 -19.01 -3.39
CA SER A 20 8.64 -18.48 -3.89
C SER A 20 8.48 -17.00 -4.27
N PRO A 21 9.30 -16.08 -3.70
CA PRO A 21 9.24 -14.66 -4.04
C PRO A 21 9.46 -14.41 -5.53
N LYS A 22 10.28 -15.24 -6.20
CA LYS A 22 10.56 -15.15 -7.64
C LYS A 22 9.35 -15.55 -8.47
N VAL A 23 8.63 -16.59 -8.06
CA VAL A 23 7.38 -17.03 -8.72
C VAL A 23 6.31 -15.93 -8.59
N GLN A 24 6.15 -15.37 -7.38
CA GLN A 24 5.23 -14.26 -7.16
C GLN A 24 5.61 -13.02 -7.99
N ARG A 25 6.91 -12.71 -8.09
CA ARG A 25 7.40 -11.60 -8.91
C ARG A 25 7.12 -11.82 -10.40
N LEU A 26 7.34 -13.02 -10.93
CA LEU A 26 7.02 -13.37 -12.32
C LEU A 26 5.53 -13.17 -12.59
N ARG A 27 4.67 -13.72 -11.73
CA ARG A 27 3.22 -13.54 -11.84
C ARG A 27 2.85 -12.07 -11.86
N GLU A 28 3.48 -11.23 -11.03
CA GLU A 28 3.19 -9.80 -10.99
C GLU A 28 3.63 -9.05 -12.25
N LEU A 29 4.80 -9.39 -12.82
CA LEU A 29 5.29 -8.83 -14.09
C LEU A 29 4.32 -9.16 -15.23
N PHE A 30 3.78 -10.38 -15.23
CA PHE A 30 2.75 -10.82 -16.17
C PHE A 30 1.32 -10.58 -15.66
N ARG A 31 1.15 -9.64 -14.72
CA ARG A 31 -0.14 -9.12 -14.25
C ARG A 31 -1.11 -10.16 -13.67
N GLY A 32 -0.60 -11.29 -13.21
CA GLY A 32 -1.36 -12.40 -12.64
C GLY A 32 -1.96 -13.34 -13.68
N ARG A 33 -1.50 -13.27 -14.93
CA ARG A 33 -1.95 -14.14 -16.03
C ARG A 33 -1.32 -15.53 -16.04
N PHE A 34 -0.35 -15.76 -15.15
CA PHE A 34 0.11 -17.10 -14.83
C PHE A 34 -0.49 -17.53 -13.49
N ALA A 35 -1.04 -18.75 -13.47
CA ALA A 35 -1.29 -19.47 -12.24
C ALA A 35 0.04 -19.68 -11.48
N TYR A 36 -0.06 -19.98 -10.17
CA TYR A 36 1.15 -20.17 -9.36
C TYR A 36 2.00 -21.32 -9.90
N GLU A 37 1.38 -22.46 -10.20
CA GLU A 37 2.04 -23.68 -10.68
C GLU A 37 2.72 -23.48 -12.05
N GLU A 38 2.08 -22.74 -12.96
CA GLU A 38 2.64 -22.41 -14.27
C GLU A 38 3.91 -21.56 -14.13
N ALA A 39 3.83 -20.51 -13.30
CA ALA A 39 4.95 -19.63 -13.03
C ALA A 39 6.09 -20.37 -12.31
N GLU A 40 5.76 -21.30 -11.42
CA GLU A 40 6.74 -22.14 -10.74
C GLU A 40 7.48 -23.06 -11.71
N ARG A 41 6.78 -23.72 -12.63
CA ARG A 41 7.41 -24.56 -13.66
C ARG A 41 8.35 -23.76 -14.56
N LEU A 42 7.93 -22.58 -15.00
CA LEU A 42 8.74 -21.68 -15.82
C LEU A 42 10.02 -21.25 -15.08
N ILE A 43 9.91 -20.85 -13.82
CA ILE A 43 11.06 -20.45 -13.00
C ILE A 43 12.00 -21.64 -12.77
N ASN A 44 11.47 -22.83 -12.48
CA ASN A 44 12.28 -24.03 -12.26
C ASN A 44 13.01 -24.49 -13.53
N HIS A 45 12.39 -24.33 -14.71
CA HIS A 45 13.03 -24.64 -16.00
C HIS A 45 14.30 -23.80 -16.22
N HIS A 46 14.30 -22.54 -15.79
CA HIS A 46 15.46 -21.65 -15.85
C HIS A 46 16.26 -21.63 -14.54
N GLN A 47 16.24 -22.71 -13.75
CA GLN A 47 17.06 -22.87 -12.54
C GLN A 47 16.87 -21.74 -11.51
N GLY A 48 15.67 -21.14 -11.46
CA GLY A 48 15.37 -20.04 -10.55
C GLY A 48 15.81 -18.66 -11.04
N ASP A 49 16.26 -18.50 -12.30
CA ASP A 49 16.57 -17.20 -12.88
C ASP A 49 15.29 -16.51 -13.40
N LEU A 50 14.88 -15.46 -12.69
CA LEU A 50 13.70 -14.67 -13.04
C LEU A 50 13.89 -13.93 -14.38
N GLN A 51 15.07 -13.36 -14.64
CA GLN A 51 15.28 -12.52 -15.82
C GLN A 51 15.37 -13.39 -17.08
N ALA A 52 16.05 -14.53 -16.99
CA ALA A 52 16.05 -15.52 -18.08
C ALA A 52 14.64 -16.01 -18.38
N THR A 53 13.84 -16.29 -17.35
CA THR A 53 12.43 -16.71 -17.50
C THR A 53 11.57 -15.64 -18.15
N VAL A 54 11.69 -14.38 -17.73
CA VAL A 54 10.94 -13.26 -18.33
C VAL A 54 11.31 -13.10 -19.80
N ASN A 55 12.61 -13.10 -20.11
CA ASN A 55 13.08 -12.98 -21.50
C ASN A 55 12.55 -14.14 -22.34
N PHE A 56 12.61 -15.37 -21.83
CA PHE A 56 12.06 -16.55 -22.49
C PHE A 56 10.57 -16.41 -22.79
N VAL A 57 9.74 -16.02 -21.82
CA VAL A 57 8.29 -15.85 -22.04
C VAL A 57 7.99 -14.75 -23.09
N LEU A 58 8.82 -13.71 -23.16
CA LEU A 58 8.64 -12.62 -24.11
C LEU A 58 9.11 -12.94 -25.54
N THR A 59 10.05 -13.87 -25.71
CA THR A 59 10.70 -14.14 -27.01
C THR A 59 10.39 -15.51 -27.59
N ALA A 60 10.22 -16.53 -26.77
CA ALA A 60 10.03 -17.91 -27.23
C ALA A 60 8.71 -18.11 -27.99
N ASP A 61 8.63 -19.21 -28.71
CA ASP A 61 7.42 -19.66 -29.40
C ASP A 61 6.36 -20.19 -28.42
N LEU A 62 5.10 -20.08 -28.81
CA LEU A 62 3.97 -20.49 -27.96
C LEU A 62 3.99 -21.98 -27.61
N PRO A 63 4.24 -22.92 -28.56
CA PRO A 63 4.32 -24.34 -28.24
C PRO A 63 5.34 -24.66 -27.14
N THR A 64 6.54 -24.07 -27.19
CA THR A 64 7.56 -24.30 -26.17
C THR A 64 7.11 -23.79 -24.79
N ILE A 65 6.50 -22.61 -24.72
CA ILE A 65 5.99 -22.05 -23.45
C ILE A 65 4.87 -22.94 -22.89
N ARG A 66 3.90 -23.35 -23.72
CA ARG A 66 2.81 -24.25 -23.32
C ARG A 66 3.33 -25.59 -22.81
N ASN A 67 4.34 -26.16 -23.46
CA ASN A 67 4.93 -27.42 -23.04
C ASN A 67 5.55 -27.33 -21.63
N ILE A 68 6.21 -26.21 -21.32
CA ILE A 68 6.85 -25.99 -20.02
C ILE A 68 5.82 -25.64 -18.94
N SER A 69 4.90 -24.71 -19.21
CA SER A 69 3.84 -24.33 -18.26
C SER A 69 2.81 -25.45 -18.05
N ARG A 70 2.65 -26.32 -19.05
CA ARG A 70 1.55 -27.29 -19.23
C ARG A 70 0.18 -26.63 -19.09
N SER A 71 0.01 -25.50 -19.77
CA SER A 71 -1.22 -24.74 -19.80
C SER A 71 -1.47 -24.20 -21.19
N ASP A 72 -2.73 -24.26 -21.62
CA ASP A 72 -3.21 -23.65 -22.86
C ASP A 72 -3.66 -22.20 -22.64
N ASP A 73 -3.55 -21.66 -21.41
CA ASP A 73 -3.88 -20.26 -21.15
C ASP A 73 -2.85 -19.33 -21.81
N GLU A 74 -3.37 -18.47 -22.67
CA GLU A 74 -2.62 -17.49 -23.45
C GLU A 74 -2.87 -16.05 -22.99
N GLY A 75 -3.60 -15.84 -21.89
CA GLY A 75 -3.92 -14.52 -21.35
C GLY A 75 -2.69 -13.65 -21.06
N TRP A 76 -1.52 -14.27 -20.87
CA TRP A 76 -0.23 -13.59 -20.71
C TRP A 76 0.28 -12.94 -22.00
N GLN A 77 -0.18 -13.35 -23.19
CA GLN A 77 0.21 -12.72 -24.46
C GLN A 77 -0.20 -11.26 -24.55
N ILE A 78 -1.23 -10.83 -23.82
CA ILE A 78 -1.61 -9.41 -23.74
C ILE A 78 -0.42 -8.57 -23.22
N VAL A 79 0.38 -9.12 -22.30
CA VAL A 79 1.60 -8.48 -21.80
C VAL A 79 2.69 -8.43 -22.87
N ARG A 80 2.82 -9.50 -23.67
CA ARG A 80 3.76 -9.56 -24.81
C ARG A 80 3.41 -8.58 -25.92
N ASN A 81 2.13 -8.41 -26.20
CA ASN A 81 1.61 -7.59 -27.31
C ASN A 81 1.46 -6.11 -26.94
N ASN A 82 1.40 -5.77 -25.64
CA ASN A 82 1.40 -4.40 -25.18
C ASN A 82 2.83 -3.89 -24.95
N ARG A 83 3.30 -2.97 -25.81
CA ARG A 83 4.66 -2.42 -25.76
C ARG A 83 5.07 -1.93 -24.37
N ALA A 84 4.24 -1.11 -23.73
CA ALA A 84 4.56 -0.55 -22.41
C ALA A 84 4.67 -1.64 -21.33
N TRP A 85 3.82 -2.67 -21.38
CA TRP A 85 3.86 -3.74 -20.39
C TRP A 85 5.00 -4.71 -20.63
N ARG A 86 5.34 -4.97 -21.88
CA ARG A 86 6.53 -5.72 -22.28
C ARG A 86 7.81 -5.04 -21.81
N GLU A 87 7.95 -3.74 -22.04
CA GLU A 87 9.12 -2.96 -21.60
C GLU A 87 9.26 -3.01 -20.07
N LEU A 88 8.18 -2.80 -19.32
CA LEU A 88 8.18 -2.92 -17.85
C LEU A 88 8.55 -4.33 -17.38
N ALA A 89 7.98 -5.37 -18.01
CA ALA A 89 8.28 -6.76 -17.67
C ALA A 89 9.75 -7.08 -17.92
N GLN A 90 10.27 -6.71 -19.10
CA GLN A 90 11.66 -6.93 -19.51
C GLN A 90 12.66 -6.20 -18.59
N GLN A 91 12.33 -5.01 -18.12
CA GLN A 91 13.14 -4.27 -17.14
C GLN A 91 12.94 -4.77 -15.69
N GLY A 92 12.10 -5.79 -15.47
CA GLY A 92 11.78 -6.29 -14.13
C GLY A 92 11.05 -5.28 -13.25
N GLN A 93 10.45 -4.24 -13.83
CA GLN A 93 9.86 -3.11 -13.11
C GLN A 93 8.39 -3.35 -12.78
N LEU A 94 8.06 -3.17 -11.49
CA LEU A 94 6.68 -3.12 -11.01
C LEU A 94 6.39 -1.72 -10.48
N THR A 95 5.38 -1.08 -11.06
CA THR A 95 4.90 0.21 -10.57
C THR A 95 4.05 0.01 -9.33
N HIS A 96 4.35 0.79 -8.30
CA HIS A 96 3.65 0.75 -7.01
C HIS A 96 3.13 2.12 -6.65
N GLU A 97 2.03 2.14 -5.92
CA GLU A 97 1.45 3.34 -5.34
C GLU A 97 1.19 3.13 -3.87
N GLU A 98 1.40 4.18 -3.09
CA GLU A 98 0.94 4.22 -1.70
C GLU A 98 -0.46 4.84 -1.66
N ARG A 99 -1.40 4.08 -1.08
CA ARG A 99 -2.84 4.38 -1.10
C ARG A 99 -3.46 4.23 0.28
N GLN A 100 -4.45 5.08 0.56
CA GLN A 100 -5.25 4.99 1.78
C GLN A 100 -6.44 4.04 1.60
N TYR A 101 -6.76 3.32 2.66
CA TYR A 101 -7.92 2.45 2.77
C TYR A 101 -8.62 2.69 4.11
N ALA A 102 -9.94 2.50 4.13
CA ALA A 102 -10.71 2.55 5.36
C ALA A 102 -11.83 1.52 5.38
N CYS A 103 -11.90 0.75 6.46
CA CYS A 103 -12.99 -0.18 6.72
C CYS A 103 -13.99 0.52 7.64
N GLY A 104 -15.16 0.83 7.11
CA GLY A 104 -16.27 1.43 7.89
C GLY A 104 -16.69 0.57 9.08
N PRO A 105 -17.06 -0.72 8.87
CA PRO A 105 -17.51 -1.59 9.96
C PRO A 105 -16.50 -1.79 11.10
N CYS A 106 -15.20 -1.83 10.78
CA CYS A 106 -14.15 -2.02 11.78
C CYS A 106 -13.55 -0.71 12.30
N ASP A 107 -14.01 0.44 11.81
CA ASP A 107 -13.43 1.77 12.03
C ASP A 107 -11.89 1.79 11.95
N ASN A 108 -11.35 1.16 10.91
CA ASN A 108 -9.90 1.00 10.75
C ASN A 108 -9.43 1.70 9.48
N VAL A 109 -8.33 2.46 9.58
CA VAL A 109 -7.74 3.21 8.47
C VAL A 109 -6.28 2.84 8.35
N TRP A 110 -5.82 2.53 7.15
CA TRP A 110 -4.44 2.15 6.90
C TRP A 110 -3.93 2.68 5.56
N TRP A 111 -2.61 2.75 5.45
CA TRP A 111 -1.92 3.01 4.19
C TRP A 111 -1.23 1.73 3.76
N ARG A 112 -1.22 1.46 2.44
CA ARG A 112 -0.53 0.30 1.88
C ARG A 112 0.13 0.69 0.56
N LYS A 113 1.37 0.23 0.37
CA LYS A 113 2.02 0.19 -0.93
C LYS A 113 1.46 -0.99 -1.72
N VAL A 114 0.82 -0.70 -2.84
CA VAL A 114 0.12 -1.69 -3.69
C VAL A 114 0.57 -1.53 -5.14
N PRO A 115 0.52 -2.57 -5.98
CA PRO A 115 0.76 -2.42 -7.40
C PRO A 115 -0.22 -1.41 -8.02
N ALA A 116 0.27 -0.50 -8.86
CA ALA A 116 -0.54 0.57 -9.45
C ALA A 116 -1.76 0.04 -10.22
N ARG A 117 -1.62 -1.16 -10.82
CA ARG A 117 -2.67 -1.86 -11.56
C ARG A 117 -3.79 -2.45 -10.69
N LYS A 118 -3.52 -2.73 -9.41
CA LYS A 118 -4.45 -3.41 -8.49
C LYS A 118 -4.36 -2.72 -7.14
N ARG A 119 -5.10 -1.62 -7.03
CA ARG A 119 -5.12 -0.77 -5.84
C ARG A 119 -6.08 -1.32 -4.77
N VAL A 120 -5.97 -2.61 -4.45
CA VAL A 120 -6.84 -3.33 -3.52
C VAL A 120 -6.05 -3.72 -2.28
N SER A 121 -6.66 -3.58 -1.10
CA SER A 121 -6.06 -4.03 0.17
C SER A 121 -7.12 -4.66 1.08
N LYS A 122 -6.71 -5.58 1.94
CA LYS A 122 -7.59 -6.30 2.87
C LYS A 122 -7.56 -5.64 4.25
N CYS A 123 -8.73 -5.53 4.89
CA CYS A 123 -8.79 -5.14 6.30
C CYS A 123 -8.30 -6.30 7.17
N LYS A 124 -7.31 -6.06 8.04
CA LYS A 124 -6.76 -7.09 8.93
C LYS A 124 -7.75 -7.64 9.98
N ARG A 125 -8.88 -6.97 10.19
CA ARG A 125 -9.90 -7.38 11.18
C ARG A 125 -10.99 -8.26 10.57
N CYS A 126 -11.69 -7.77 9.54
CA CYS A 126 -12.80 -8.50 8.92
C CYS A 126 -12.40 -9.29 7.67
N ASN A 127 -11.14 -9.21 7.24
CA ASN A 127 -10.63 -9.87 6.03
C ASN A 127 -11.34 -9.50 4.71
N VAL A 128 -12.19 -8.48 4.71
CA VAL A 128 -12.81 -7.94 3.50
C VAL A 128 -11.79 -7.14 2.70
N ARG A 129 -11.79 -7.33 1.37
CA ARG A 129 -10.98 -6.57 0.42
C ARG A 129 -11.68 -5.28 0.03
N TYR A 130 -10.91 -4.21 -0.06
CA TYR A 130 -11.40 -2.86 -0.29
C TYR A 130 -10.63 -2.19 -1.43
N ASP A 131 -11.35 -1.38 -2.20
CA ASP A 131 -10.74 -0.45 -3.15
C ASP A 131 -10.11 0.75 -2.41
N ALA A 132 -9.02 1.27 -2.98
CA ALA A 132 -8.36 2.46 -2.44
C ALA A 132 -9.31 3.66 -2.42
N ILE A 133 -9.22 4.46 -1.35
CA ILE A 133 -9.94 5.73 -1.26
C ILE A 133 -9.51 6.65 -2.41
N PRO A 134 -10.45 7.27 -3.16
CA PRO A 134 -10.10 8.20 -4.23
C PRO A 134 -9.13 9.29 -3.74
N ARG A 135 -8.14 9.69 -4.56
CA ARG A 135 -7.10 10.69 -4.17
C ARG A 135 -7.69 11.97 -3.59
N HIS A 136 -8.74 12.49 -4.23
CA HIS A 136 -9.47 13.68 -3.79
C HIS A 136 -10.30 13.49 -2.50
N ARG A 137 -10.33 12.28 -1.94
CA ARG A 137 -11.02 11.99 -0.66
C ARG A 137 -10.08 11.49 0.42
N GLU A 138 -8.78 11.31 0.13
CA GLU A 138 -7.80 10.92 1.13
C GLU A 138 -7.73 11.95 2.25
N TRP A 139 -7.45 11.50 3.48
CA TRP A 139 -7.38 12.36 4.65
C TRP A 139 -6.28 11.95 5.63
N GLY A 140 -5.84 12.90 6.44
CA GLY A 140 -4.85 12.65 7.48
C GLY A 140 -3.94 13.84 7.66
N TRP A 141 -2.65 13.57 7.84
CA TRP A 141 -1.65 14.62 7.88
C TRP A 141 -1.40 15.14 6.46
N ALA A 142 -1.50 16.44 6.28
CA ALA A 142 -1.54 17.09 4.99
C ALA A 142 -0.55 18.24 4.89
N GLU A 143 -0.10 18.51 3.67
CA GLU A 143 0.58 19.74 3.29
C GLU A 143 -0.43 20.70 2.66
N PHE A 144 -0.31 21.97 3.03
CA PHE A 144 -1.10 23.08 2.51
C PHE A 144 -0.14 24.08 1.89
N ALA A 145 -0.46 24.56 0.70
CA ALA A 145 0.27 25.62 0.04
C ALA A 145 -0.63 26.84 -0.10
N CYS A 146 -0.15 28.00 0.36
CA CYS A 146 -0.88 29.25 0.21
C CYS A 146 -0.88 29.67 -1.26
N ASN A 147 -2.08 29.83 -1.84
CA ASN A 147 -2.28 30.29 -3.21
C ASN A 147 -2.09 31.81 -3.40
N ASN A 148 -1.92 32.56 -2.31
CA ASN A 148 -1.59 33.98 -2.38
C ASN A 148 -0.15 34.13 -2.88
N ILE A 149 0.00 34.75 -4.06
CA ILE A 149 1.26 34.95 -4.78
C ILE A 149 2.30 35.66 -3.92
N ASN A 150 1.88 36.61 -3.08
CA ASN A 150 2.78 37.38 -2.20
C ASN A 150 3.13 36.65 -0.89
N CYS A 151 2.58 35.45 -0.68
CA CYS A 151 2.78 34.69 0.55
C CYS A 151 3.59 33.42 0.32
N GLY A 152 3.15 32.55 -0.59
CA GLY A 152 3.82 31.28 -0.92
C GLY A 152 4.05 30.33 0.28
N HIS A 153 3.43 30.59 1.43
CA HIS A 153 3.70 29.85 2.66
C HIS A 153 3.18 28.41 2.56
N VAL A 154 4.06 27.46 2.85
CA VAL A 154 3.73 26.03 2.94
C VAL A 154 3.71 25.63 4.40
N PHE A 155 2.65 24.96 4.82
CA PHE A 155 2.49 24.49 6.20
C PHE A 155 1.82 23.13 6.24
N ARG A 156 1.81 22.50 7.42
CA ARG A 156 1.28 21.15 7.60
C ARG A 156 0.26 21.11 8.73
N GLY A 157 -0.70 20.21 8.60
CA GLY A 157 -1.77 20.02 9.56
C GLY A 157 -2.67 18.87 9.17
N PHE A 158 -3.69 18.58 9.96
CA PHE A 158 -4.70 17.60 9.56
C PHE A 158 -5.64 18.17 8.49
N GLY A 159 -5.95 17.38 7.47
CA GLY A 159 -6.88 17.75 6.42
C GLY A 159 -7.32 16.58 5.54
N GLN A 160 -8.45 16.76 4.89
CA GLN A 160 -8.94 15.91 3.80
C GLN A 160 -8.80 16.67 2.48
N MET A 161 -8.29 15.97 1.47
CA MET A 161 -8.09 16.52 0.13
C MET A 161 -9.39 17.15 -0.39
N GLU A 162 -9.29 18.31 -1.03
CA GLU A 162 -10.41 19.09 -1.59
C GLU A 162 -11.55 19.48 -0.62
N ASN A 163 -11.47 19.14 0.66
CA ASN A 163 -12.56 19.34 1.62
C ASN A 163 -12.16 20.21 2.83
N THR A 164 -10.99 19.99 3.43
CA THR A 164 -10.60 20.72 4.64
C THR A 164 -9.90 22.03 4.31
N TRP A 165 -10.55 23.15 4.56
CA TRP A 165 -9.93 24.47 4.42
C TRP A 165 -9.19 24.88 5.69
N SER A 166 -7.92 25.28 5.55
CA SER A 166 -7.11 25.78 6.66
C SER A 166 -6.67 27.22 6.40
N PRO A 167 -6.68 28.13 7.40
CA PRO A 167 -6.08 29.45 7.24
C PRO A 167 -4.58 29.32 7.00
N CYS A 168 -4.05 30.09 6.05
CA CYS A 168 -2.62 30.35 6.03
C CYS A 168 -2.20 31.07 7.32
N PHE A 169 -1.19 30.54 8.02
CA PHE A 169 -0.72 31.13 9.28
C PHE A 169 -0.01 32.48 9.12
N ARG A 170 0.29 32.92 7.88
CA ARG A 170 0.86 34.24 7.60
C ARG A 170 -0.18 35.28 7.15
N CYS A 171 -0.93 34.98 6.08
CA CYS A 171 -1.85 35.93 5.46
C CYS A 171 -3.34 35.60 5.65
N ARG A 172 -3.66 34.54 6.40
CA ARG A 172 -5.03 34.06 6.68
C ARG A 172 -5.86 33.62 5.46
N THR A 173 -5.34 33.73 4.24
CA THR A 173 -5.98 33.20 3.02
C THR A 173 -6.35 31.73 3.22
N PRO A 174 -7.59 31.30 2.88
CA PRO A 174 -7.98 29.89 2.95
C PRO A 174 -7.18 29.02 1.99
N CYS A 175 -6.63 27.92 2.50
CA CYS A 175 -5.81 26.99 1.74
C CYS A 175 -6.42 25.59 1.81
N LEU A 176 -6.46 24.92 0.66
CA LEU A 176 -6.76 23.49 0.56
C LEU A 176 -5.46 22.67 0.69
N PRO A 177 -5.57 21.38 1.07
CA PRO A 177 -4.45 20.47 1.02
C PRO A 177 -3.96 20.31 -0.42
N VAL A 178 -2.65 20.26 -0.59
CA VAL A 178 -2.01 19.89 -1.87
C VAL A 178 -1.51 18.44 -1.85
N LYS A 179 -1.33 17.86 -0.66
CA LYS A 179 -0.86 16.48 -0.50
C LYS A 179 -1.31 15.91 0.84
N ILE A 180 -1.78 14.67 0.81
CA ILE A 180 -2.01 13.86 2.02
C ILE A 180 -0.85 12.89 2.17
N PHE A 181 -0.28 12.85 3.37
CA PHE A 181 0.81 11.95 3.71
C PHE A 181 0.28 10.67 4.36
N PRO A 182 0.90 9.52 4.03
CA PRO A 182 0.80 8.32 4.84
C PRO A 182 1.15 8.60 6.30
N ARG A 183 0.58 7.83 7.22
CA ARG A 183 1.01 7.88 8.63
C ARG A 183 2.49 7.49 8.69
N LYS A 184 3.32 8.38 9.23
CA LYS A 184 4.74 8.09 9.46
C LYS A 184 4.92 7.00 10.54
N LYS A 185 6.10 6.37 10.59
CA LYS A 185 6.44 5.40 11.65
C LYS A 185 6.51 6.09 13.01
N ARG A 186 6.36 5.33 14.11
CA ARG A 186 6.31 5.83 15.50
C ARG A 186 7.47 6.78 15.86
N SER A 187 8.68 6.50 15.38
CA SER A 187 9.87 7.34 15.61
C SER A 187 9.76 8.74 14.97
N ASP A 188 9.21 8.84 13.76
CA ASP A 188 8.94 10.13 13.10
C ASP A 188 7.78 10.89 13.74
N ILE A 189 6.84 10.15 14.33
CA ILE A 189 5.67 10.67 15.01
C ILE A 189 6.07 11.39 16.30
N GLU A 190 6.97 10.84 17.12
CA GLU A 190 7.32 11.44 18.43
C GLU A 190 7.96 12.83 18.29
N ARG A 191 8.85 13.02 17.31
CA ARG A 191 9.49 14.32 17.05
C ARG A 191 8.53 15.36 16.47
N THR A 192 7.56 14.93 15.66
CA THR A 192 6.60 15.82 14.99
C THR A 192 5.38 16.13 15.85
N GLN A 193 4.92 15.18 16.68
CA GLN A 193 3.73 15.33 17.53
C GLN A 193 3.93 16.30 18.69
N ARG A 194 5.12 16.38 19.29
CA ARG A 194 5.36 17.35 20.38
C ARG A 194 5.15 18.80 19.96
N ARG A 195 5.32 19.12 18.66
CA ARG A 195 5.10 20.47 18.10
C ARG A 195 3.72 20.67 17.47
N ALA A 196 3.04 19.60 17.03
CA ALA A 196 1.78 19.67 16.28
C ALA A 196 0.51 19.44 17.12
N ARG A 197 0.63 19.01 18.39
CA ARG A 197 -0.51 18.67 19.26
C ARG A 197 -1.41 19.87 19.61
N ASP A 198 -0.92 21.09 19.40
CA ASP A 198 -1.61 22.31 19.82
C ASP A 198 -2.06 23.25 18.67
N ASP A 199 -1.58 23.10 17.43
CA ASP A 199 -1.81 24.14 16.39
C ASP A 199 -2.78 23.77 15.25
N HIS A 200 -3.65 22.77 15.43
CA HIS A 200 -4.67 22.53 14.42
C HIS A 200 -5.74 23.63 14.46
N SER A 201 -5.79 24.44 13.41
CA SER A 201 -6.87 25.37 13.15
C SER A 201 -7.33 25.18 11.70
N CYS A 202 -8.57 24.79 11.50
CA CYS A 202 -9.22 24.74 10.19
C CYS A 202 -10.59 25.43 10.26
N PHE A 203 -11.18 25.71 9.11
CA PHE A 203 -12.47 26.39 9.00
C PHE A 203 -13.69 25.48 9.15
N SER A 204 -13.48 24.15 9.21
CA SER A 204 -14.57 23.19 9.34
C SER A 204 -15.34 23.36 10.65
N HIS A 205 -16.66 23.21 10.57
CA HIS A 205 -17.61 23.46 11.67
C HIS A 205 -17.33 22.63 12.93
N ASN A 206 -16.89 21.38 12.78
CA ASN A 206 -16.63 20.45 13.89
C ASN A 206 -15.20 20.54 14.45
N CYS A 207 -14.40 21.52 14.03
CA CYS A 207 -13.02 21.65 14.52
C CYS A 207 -12.97 22.06 16.00
N PHE A 208 -12.23 21.31 16.84
CA PHE A 208 -12.08 21.60 18.27
C PHE A 208 -11.40 22.96 18.57
N ARG A 209 -10.57 23.44 17.64
CA ARG A 209 -9.91 24.76 17.68
C ARG A 209 -10.14 25.46 16.34
N ARG A 210 -11.41 25.63 15.98
CA ARG A 210 -11.82 26.24 14.71
C ARG A 210 -11.16 27.61 14.51
N ALA A 211 -10.68 27.87 13.30
CA ALA A 211 -10.17 29.19 12.95
C ALA A 211 -11.29 30.22 12.86
N THR A 212 -11.01 31.46 13.25
CA THR A 212 -11.87 32.61 12.96
C THR A 212 -11.84 32.92 11.47
N GLY A 213 -13.02 33.02 10.84
CA GLY A 213 -13.13 33.29 9.40
C GLY A 213 -14.38 32.63 8.79
N PRO A 214 -14.43 32.51 7.44
CA PRO A 214 -15.59 31.94 6.76
C PRO A 214 -15.83 30.50 7.19
N GLN A 215 -17.10 30.14 7.38
CA GLN A 215 -17.50 28.75 7.56
C GLN A 215 -17.45 28.07 6.19
N LEU A 216 -16.27 27.57 5.84
CA LEU A 216 -16.08 26.76 4.67
C LEU A 216 -16.49 25.32 5.01
N GLY A 217 -17.24 24.71 4.11
CA GLY A 217 -17.82 23.38 4.30
C GLY A 217 -16.78 22.29 4.59
N GLY A 218 -17.29 21.08 4.85
CA GLY A 218 -16.46 19.92 5.11
C GLY A 218 -16.32 19.57 6.60
N ILE A 219 -15.65 18.45 6.84
CA ILE A 219 -15.44 17.86 8.16
C ILE A 219 -13.95 17.95 8.50
N CYS A 220 -13.67 18.42 9.71
CA CYS A 220 -12.34 18.36 10.29
C CYS A 220 -12.00 16.90 10.60
N VAL A 221 -10.95 16.39 9.96
CA VAL A 221 -10.45 15.02 10.13
C VAL A 221 -9.42 14.88 11.25
N HIS A 222 -9.23 15.92 12.06
CA HIS A 222 -8.36 15.86 13.21
C HIS A 222 -8.92 14.88 14.25
N PRO A 223 -8.11 13.98 14.86
CA PRO A 223 -8.62 12.99 15.81
C PRO A 223 -9.43 13.57 16.98
N LYS A 224 -9.03 14.74 17.52
CA LYS A 224 -9.79 15.47 18.56
C LYS A 224 -11.15 16.04 18.09
N SER A 225 -11.35 16.26 16.79
CA SER A 225 -12.58 16.83 16.20
C SER A 225 -13.59 15.78 15.73
N LEU A 226 -13.14 14.53 15.56
CA LEU A 226 -14.00 13.44 15.12
C LEU A 226 -14.80 12.90 16.30
N ARG A 227 -16.11 12.73 16.12
CA ARG A 227 -17.03 12.28 17.17
C ARG A 227 -16.65 10.86 17.60
N ARG A 228 -16.61 10.60 18.91
CA ARG A 228 -16.34 9.27 19.51
C ARG A 228 -15.07 8.55 18.97
N GLY A 229 -14.11 9.30 18.42
CA GLY A 229 -12.88 8.72 17.88
C GLY A 229 -13.04 7.96 16.57
N GLU A 230 -14.13 8.18 15.81
CA GLU A 230 -14.31 7.64 14.46
C GLU A 230 -13.09 7.99 13.60
N ARG A 231 -12.45 6.99 13.02
CA ARG A 231 -11.25 7.15 12.17
C ARG A 231 -11.61 7.11 10.70
N ALA A 232 -12.58 6.28 10.31
CA ALA A 232 -13.01 6.03 8.95
C ALA A 232 -13.97 7.13 8.43
N VAL A 233 -13.43 8.33 8.19
CA VAL A 233 -14.20 9.50 7.70
C VAL A 233 -14.87 9.21 6.35
N PHE A 234 -14.17 8.52 5.45
CA PHE A 234 -14.70 8.10 4.16
C PHE A 234 -14.41 6.61 3.93
N PRO A 235 -15.37 5.70 4.17
CA PRO A 235 -15.13 4.27 4.05
C PRO A 235 -14.81 3.88 2.60
N SER A 236 -13.85 2.97 2.44
CA SER A 236 -13.58 2.32 1.15
C SER A 236 -14.78 1.47 0.72
N HIS A 237 -14.99 1.37 -0.59
CA HIS A 237 -15.93 0.41 -1.15
C HIS A 237 -15.36 -1.01 -1.08
N SER A 238 -16.21 -1.98 -0.74
CA SER A 238 -15.85 -3.39 -0.82
C SER A 238 -15.49 -3.72 -2.27
N HIS A 239 -14.34 -4.36 -2.44
CA HIS A 239 -13.83 -4.71 -3.76
C HIS A 239 -14.56 -5.95 -4.27
N ASN A 240 -15.33 -5.79 -5.36
CA ASN A 240 -15.89 -6.90 -6.11
C ASN A 240 -14.92 -7.24 -7.24
N SER A 241 -14.31 -8.43 -7.18
CA SER A 241 -13.45 -8.90 -8.26
C SER A 241 -14.31 -9.23 -9.48
N THR A 242 -14.39 -8.32 -10.43
CA THR A 242 -15.13 -8.48 -11.71
C THR A 242 -14.40 -9.39 -12.72
N GLY A 243 -13.50 -10.26 -12.24
CA GLY A 243 -12.71 -11.16 -13.07
C GLY A 243 -13.53 -12.36 -13.52
N SER A 244 -13.95 -12.36 -14.78
CA SER A 244 -14.41 -13.54 -15.52
C SER A 244 -13.49 -14.73 -15.26
N THR A 245 -14.08 -15.82 -14.75
CA THR A 245 -13.58 -17.21 -14.66
C THR A 245 -12.06 -17.40 -14.77
N ILE A 246 -11.40 -17.49 -13.62
CA ILE A 246 -10.62 -18.61 -13.10
C ILE A 246 -10.06 -18.11 -11.77
N ASP A 247 -10.30 -18.88 -10.71
CA ASP A 247 -9.84 -18.63 -9.35
C ASP A 247 -8.32 -18.84 -9.29
N THR A 248 -7.55 -17.95 -9.94
CA THR A 248 -6.10 -17.91 -9.75
C THR A 248 -5.87 -17.25 -8.40
N PHE A 249 -5.82 -18.09 -7.36
CA PHE A 249 -5.46 -17.74 -5.99
C PHE A 249 -4.14 -16.93 -5.97
N LEU A 250 -4.27 -15.61 -6.13
CA LEU A 250 -3.35 -14.62 -5.64
C LEU A 250 -3.84 -14.27 -4.24
N THR A 251 -3.77 -15.22 -3.30
CA THR A 251 -3.84 -14.94 -1.87
C THR A 251 -2.55 -14.22 -1.48
N GLN A 252 -2.46 -12.95 -1.86
CA GLN A 252 -1.30 -12.07 -1.61
C GLN A 252 -1.02 -11.82 -0.12
N ASP A 253 -1.85 -12.33 0.80
CA ASP A 253 -1.86 -11.89 2.20
C ASP A 253 -1.01 -12.71 3.16
N ASP A 254 -0.67 -13.97 2.88
CA ASP A 254 0.00 -14.79 3.91
C ASP A 254 1.53 -14.70 3.91
N LEU A 255 2.17 -14.20 2.85
CA LEU A 255 3.64 -14.01 2.85
C LEU A 255 4.12 -12.56 2.93
N PHE A 256 3.42 -11.60 2.34
CA PHE A 256 3.84 -10.19 2.43
C PHE A 256 3.59 -9.56 3.81
N SER A 257 2.83 -10.22 4.68
CA SER A 257 2.73 -9.83 6.09
C SER A 257 3.99 -10.23 6.89
N ARG A 258 4.73 -11.28 6.49
CA ARG A 258 5.97 -11.71 7.17
C ARG A 258 7.23 -11.00 6.67
N MET A 259 7.28 -10.57 5.40
CA MET A 259 8.50 -9.96 4.83
C MET A 259 8.66 -8.46 5.11
N SER A 260 7.60 -7.74 5.52
CA SER A 260 7.70 -6.30 5.82
C SER A 260 8.20 -5.97 7.23
N ASP A 261 8.41 -6.99 8.08
CA ASP A 261 8.85 -6.84 9.48
C ASP A 261 10.32 -7.25 9.73
N PHE A 262 11.05 -7.75 8.73
CA PHE A 262 12.49 -8.01 8.85
C PHE A 262 13.31 -6.86 8.25
N GLY A 263 13.41 -5.75 8.99
CA GLY A 263 14.70 -5.07 9.09
C GLY A 263 15.40 -5.67 10.30
N PRO A 264 16.71 -5.97 10.26
CA PRO A 264 17.42 -6.41 11.46
C PRO A 264 17.22 -5.35 12.55
N ASP A 265 16.63 -5.77 13.66
CA ASP A 265 16.56 -4.99 14.89
C ASP A 265 17.94 -5.06 15.52
N VAL A 266 18.71 -3.98 15.41
CA VAL A 266 20.06 -3.88 15.96
C VAL A 266 20.00 -3.30 17.39
N SER A 267 18.87 -3.44 18.09
CA SER A 267 18.69 -2.89 19.43
C SER A 267 19.30 -3.73 20.55
N ASP A 268 19.75 -4.96 20.27
CA ASP A 268 20.20 -5.91 21.29
C ASP A 268 21.66 -6.33 21.09
N ILE A 269 22.54 -5.37 20.75
CA ILE A 269 23.97 -5.51 21.03
C ILE A 269 24.21 -4.70 22.30
N ASP A 270 24.22 -5.39 23.44
CA ASP A 270 24.74 -4.84 24.68
C ASP A 270 26.22 -4.50 24.45
N GLU A 271 26.55 -3.21 24.47
CA GLU A 271 27.93 -2.75 24.58
C GLU A 271 28.39 -3.09 25.99
N ASP A 272 29.28 -4.09 26.09
CA ASP A 272 29.95 -4.53 27.32
C ASP A 272 30.82 -3.36 27.85
N ASP A 273 30.36 -2.73 28.94
CA ASP A 273 31.10 -1.71 29.67
C ASP A 273 32.31 -2.37 30.37
N GLY A 274 33.43 -2.41 29.65
CA GLY A 274 34.74 -2.77 30.18
C GLY A 274 35.19 -1.77 31.26
N ASP A 275 35.15 -2.23 32.50
CA ASP A 275 35.73 -1.65 33.71
C ASP A 275 37.26 -1.49 33.56
N ASP A 276 37.72 -0.29 33.22
CA ASP A 276 39.13 0.10 33.29
C ASP A 276 39.49 0.44 34.74
N SER A 277 39.84 -0.60 35.49
CA SER A 277 40.58 -0.51 36.74
C SER A 277 42.02 -0.99 36.53
N ASN A 278 42.94 -0.08 36.18
CA ASN A 278 44.31 0.02 36.74
C ASN A 278 45.03 1.31 36.31
#